data_AF-A0A7J4TMJ8-F1
#
_entry.id   AF-A0A7J4TMJ8-F1
#
_cell.length_a   1.000
_cell.length_b   1.000
_cell.length_c   1.000
_cell.angle_alpha   90.00
_cell.angle_beta   90.00
_cell.angle_gamma   90.00
#
_symmetry.space_group_name_H-M   'P 1'
#
loop_
_entity.id
_entity.type
_entity.pdbx_description
1 polymer ?
#
loop_
_entity_poly.entity_id
_entity_poly.type
_entity_poly.pdbx_seq_one_letter_code
_entity_poly.pdbx_strand_id
1 'polypeptide(L)' 'GAIPFLMKGADCMVAGVHGADTSIEEGELVWIRDMTHKRPLAIGWATLAGPELKEAMKGKGIKTLHWVGDELWDMEL' A
#
# COMPACT_ATOMS: atom_id res chain seq x y z
N GLY A 1 -4.20 1.86 -11.78
CA GLY A 1 -5.62 1.79 -11.38
C GLY A 1 -5.85 2.17 -9.92
N ALA A 2 -5.10 1.60 -8.98
CA ALA A 2 -5.34 1.78 -7.54
C ALA A 2 -5.02 3.19 -6.98
N ILE A 3 -4.13 3.95 -7.64
CA ILE A 3 -3.59 5.21 -7.10
C ILE A 3 -4.67 6.23 -6.70
N PRO A 4 -5.69 6.55 -7.54
CA PRO A 4 -6.71 7.53 -7.16
C PRO A 4 -7.55 7.11 -5.94
N PHE A 5 -7.61 5.81 -5.62
CA PHE A 5 -8.30 5.30 -4.44
C PHE A 5 -7.40 5.36 -3.20
N LEU A 6 -6.12 5.02 -3.35
CA LEU A 6 -5.12 5.17 -2.28
C LEU A 6 -4.98 6.62 -1.83
N MET A 7 -4.97 7.58 -2.76
CA MET A 7 -4.93 9.02 -2.47
C MET A 7 -6.22 9.54 -1.79
N LYS A 8 -7.22 8.68 -1.59
CA LYS A 8 -8.46 8.97 -0.84
C LYS A 8 -8.57 8.13 0.43
N GLY A 9 -7.47 7.51 0.88
CA GLY A 9 -7.42 6.72 2.12
C GLY A 9 -8.00 5.31 2.01
N ALA A 10 -8.25 4.80 0.81
CA ALA A 10 -8.65 3.41 0.66
C ALA A 10 -7.52 2.44 1.05
N ASP A 11 -7.89 1.25 1.51
CA ASP A 11 -6.94 0.16 1.66
C ASP A 11 -6.38 -0.31 0.31
N CYS A 12 -5.15 -0.81 0.31
CA CYS A 12 -4.58 -1.42 -0.88
C CYS A 12 -5.11 -2.84 -1.05
N MET A 13 -5.89 -3.05 -2.10
CA MET A 13 -6.35 -4.38 -2.49
C MET A 13 -5.27 -5.10 -3.30
N VAL A 14 -5.15 -6.42 -3.14
CA VAL A 14 -4.13 -7.24 -3.85
C VAL A 14 -4.22 -7.12 -5.36
N ALA A 15 -5.42 -6.90 -5.91
CA ALA A 15 -5.63 -6.65 -7.34
C ALA A 15 -4.92 -5.38 -7.87
N GLY A 16 -4.50 -4.47 -6.98
CA GLY A 16 -3.71 -3.28 -7.31
C GLY A 16 -2.19 -3.49 -7.18
N VAL A 17 -1.74 -4.58 -6.56
CA VAL A 17 -0.33 -4.86 -6.27
C VAL A 17 0.30 -5.56 -7.47
N HIS A 18 1.36 -4.98 -8.02
CA HIS A 18 2.09 -5.54 -9.17
C HIS A 18 3.43 -6.16 -8.76
N GLY A 19 3.85 -5.96 -7.51
CA GLY A 19 5.06 -6.51 -6.93
C GLY A 19 5.18 -6.12 -5.46
N ALA A 20 5.78 -7.01 -4.69
CA ALA A 20 6.08 -6.83 -3.27
C ALA A 20 7.45 -7.46 -2.98
N ASP A 21 8.12 -6.99 -1.94
CA ASP A 21 9.33 -7.63 -1.43
C ASP A 21 8.93 -8.97 -0.79
N THR A 22 9.65 -10.04 -1.12
CA THR A 22 9.34 -11.39 -0.62
C THR A 22 9.64 -11.58 0.86
N SER A 23 10.40 -10.66 1.47
CA SER A 23 10.71 -10.68 2.89
C SER A 23 9.60 -10.11 3.77
N ILE A 24 8.58 -9.47 3.18
CA ILE A 24 7.49 -8.87 3.95
C ILE A 24 6.71 -9.96 4.70
N GLU A 25 6.52 -9.74 6.00
CA GLU A 25 5.69 -10.60 6.86
C GLU A 25 4.30 -9.97 7.07
N GLU A 26 3.30 -10.82 7.31
CA GLU A 26 1.97 -10.34 7.72
C GLU A 26 2.08 -9.55 9.03
N GLY A 27 1.44 -8.38 9.09
CA GLY A 27 1.50 -7.48 10.24
C GLY A 27 2.69 -6.52 10.21
N GLU A 28 3.59 -6.60 9.24
CA GLU A 28 4.70 -5.68 9.09
C GLU A 28 4.24 -4.29 8.60
N LEU A 29 4.94 -3.24 9.05
CA LEU A 29 4.73 -1.88 8.54
C LEU A 29 5.43 -1.72 7.19
N VAL A 30 4.66 -1.46 6.16
CA VAL A 30 5.13 -1.36 4.78
C VAL A 30 4.74 -0.04 4.14
N TRP A 31 5.38 0.29 3.03
CA TRP A 31 5.04 1.44 2.20
C TRP A 31 4.63 0.99 0.80
N ILE A 32 3.72 1.75 0.19
CA ILE A 32 3.17 1.51 -1.15
C ILE A 32 3.82 2.52 -2.09
N ARG A 33 4.25 2.06 -3.27
CA ARG A 33 4.84 2.93 -4.28
C ARG A 33 4.22 2.79 -5.64
N ASP A 34 4.28 3.87 -6.40
CA ASP A 34 3.98 3.86 -7.82
C ASP A 34 4.95 2.94 -8.58
N MET A 35 4.43 2.18 -9.55
CA MET A 35 5.23 1.22 -10.32
C MET A 35 6.12 1.91 -11.36
N THR A 36 5.67 3.02 -11.94
CA THR A 36 6.30 3.71 -13.07
C THR A 36 7.38 4.69 -12.58
N HIS A 37 7.02 5.61 -11.70
CA HIS A 37 7.84 6.71 -11.19
C HIS A 37 8.52 6.39 -9.86
N LYS A 38 8.22 5.24 -9.24
CA LYS A 38 8.81 4.76 -7.97
C LYS A 38 8.59 5.68 -6.78
N ARG A 39 7.59 6.56 -6.83
CA ARG A 39 7.26 7.49 -5.73
C ARG A 39 6.49 6.77 -4.62
N PRO A 40 6.80 7.02 -3.33
CA PRO A 40 5.96 6.56 -2.23
C PRO A 40 4.59 7.22 -2.29
N LEU A 41 3.54 6.47 -1.98
CA LEU A 41 2.14 6.89 -2.06
C LEU A 41 1.40 6.76 -0.72
N ALA A 42 1.75 5.76 0.07
CA ALA A 42 1.09 5.46 1.33
C ALA A 42 1.96 4.57 2.22
N ILE A 43 1.62 4.51 3.50
CA ILE A 43 2.16 3.60 4.51
C ILE A 43 0.98 2.80 5.06
N GLY A 44 1.20 1.54 5.42
CA GLY A 44 0.17 0.69 6.01
C GLY A 44 0.70 -0.62 6.58
N TRP A 45 -0.21 -1.39 7.15
CA TRP A 45 0.09 -2.72 7.70
C TRP A 45 -0.16 -3.77 6.65
N ALA A 46 0.83 -4.61 6.37
CA ALA A 46 0.65 -5.79 5.53
C ALA A 46 -0.38 -6.72 6.18
N THR A 47 -1.35 -7.20 5.40
CA THR A 47 -2.35 -8.18 5.83
C THR A 47 -2.11 -9.56 5.21
N LEU A 48 -1.01 -9.71 4.47
CA LEU A 48 -0.53 -10.92 3.80
C LEU A 48 0.99 -10.83 3.70
N ALA A 49 1.67 -11.97 3.54
CA ALA A 49 3.10 -12.01 3.30
C ALA A 49 3.47 -11.53 1.87
N GLY A 50 4.72 -11.14 1.68
CA GLY A 50 5.26 -10.63 0.41
C GLY A 50 4.88 -11.43 -0.85
N PRO A 51 5.10 -12.76 -0.88
CA PRO A 51 4.70 -13.60 -2.02
C PRO A 51 3.19 -13.56 -2.29
N GLU A 52 2.37 -13.62 -1.24
CA GLU A 52 0.91 -13.63 -1.34
C GLU A 52 0.36 -12.28 -1.82
N LEU A 53 0.98 -11.16 -1.43
CA LEU A 53 0.61 -9.83 -1.90
C LEU A 53 0.67 -9.72 -3.43
N LYS A 54 1.54 -10.50 -4.09
CA LYS A 54 1.69 -10.52 -5.55
C LYS A 54 0.78 -11.56 -6.21
N GLU A 55 0.53 -12.68 -5.56
CA GLU A 55 -0.15 -13.85 -6.16
C GLU A 55 -1.66 -13.88 -5.89
N ALA A 56 -2.12 -13.29 -4.79
CA ALA A 56 -3.53 -13.30 -4.42
C ALA A 56 -4.38 -12.49 -5.41
N MET A 57 -5.49 -13.09 -5.84
CA MET A 57 -6.39 -12.47 -6.83
C MET A 57 -7.49 -11.61 -6.19
N LYS A 58 -7.74 -11.78 -4.89
CA LYS A 58 -8.77 -11.06 -4.14
C LYS A 58 -8.35 -10.91 -2.68
N GLY A 59 -8.71 -9.78 -2.09
CA GLY A 59 -8.48 -9.51 -0.68
C GLY A 59 -7.85 -8.15 -0.46
N LYS A 60 -7.82 -7.75 0.81
CA LYS A 60 -7.00 -6.63 1.27
C LYS A 60 -5.56 -7.13 1.34
N GLY A 61 -4.63 -6.38 0.76
CA GLY A 61 -3.21 -6.67 0.87
C GLY A 61 -2.56 -5.80 1.94
N ILE A 62 -2.91 -4.52 1.99
CA ILE A 62 -2.33 -3.57 2.94
C ILE A 62 -3.45 -2.72 3.52
N LYS A 63 -3.53 -2.67 4.84
CA LYS A 63 -4.41 -1.76 5.56
C LYS A 63 -3.74 -0.38 5.63
N THR A 64 -4.27 0.58 4.90
CA THR A 64 -3.66 1.92 4.77
C THR A 64 -3.73 2.65 6.11
N LEU A 65 -2.60 3.26 6.49
CA LEU A 65 -2.45 4.05 7.71
C LEU A 65 -2.30 5.55 7.39
N HIS A 66 -1.48 5.87 6.41
CA HIS A 66 -1.14 7.24 6.01
C HIS A 66 -0.97 7.30 4.50
N TRP A 67 -1.41 8.38 3.84
CA TRP A 67 -1.32 8.51 2.38
C TRP A 67 -1.05 9.94 1.93
N VAL A 68 -0.56 10.08 0.70
CA VAL A 68 -0.38 11.38 0.06
C VAL A 68 -1.72 12.11 -0.03
N GLY A 69 -1.82 13.25 0.65
CA GLY A 69 -3.01 14.10 0.68
C GLY A 69 -3.99 13.81 1.82
N ASP A 70 -3.58 13.06 2.84
CA ASP A 70 -4.32 13.03 4.11
C ASP A 70 -4.02 14.25 4.99
N GLU A 71 -4.74 14.38 6.10
CA GLU A 71 -4.65 15.53 7.01
C GLU A 71 -3.25 15.70 7.62
N LEU A 72 -2.50 14.60 7.81
CA LEU A 72 -1.15 14.65 8.38
C LEU A 72 -0.10 15.01 7.33
N TRP A 73 -0.38 14.78 6.05
CA TRP A 73 0.60 14.96 4.96
C TRP A 73 1.08 16.41 4.82
N ASP A 74 0.16 17.38 4.94
CA ASP A 74 0.44 18.81 4.82
C ASP A 74 0.61 19.50 6.19
N MET A 75 0.67 18.72 7.27
CA MET A 75 0.75 19.27 8.62
C MET A 75 2.17 19.83 8.87
N GLU A 76 2.29 21.15 8.92
CA GLU A 76 3.50 21.84 9.39
C GLU A 76 3.50 21.96 10.91
N LEU A 77 4.70 21.94 11.52
CA LEU A 77 4.91 22.07 12.97
C LEU A 77 4.85 23.53 13.43
#